data_AF-A0A9E5JVL7-F1
#
_entry.id   AF-A0A9E5JVL7-F1
#
_cell.length_a   1.000
_cell.length_b   1.000
_cell.length_c   1.000
_cell.angle_alpha   90.00
_cell.angle_beta   90.00
_cell.angle_gamma   90.00
#
_symmetry.space_group_name_H-M   'P 1'
#
loop_
_entity.id
_entity.type
_entity.pdbx_description
1 polymer ?
#
loop_
_entity_poly.entity_id
_entity_poly.type
_entity_poly.pdbx_seq_one_letter_code
_entity_poly.pdbx_strand_id
1 'polypeptide(L)'
;MKQSLYLLAGLLCDERVWRAQFDALQDLTEVHALDFRGCENHIAMAQRVLAEAPVTFALAGHSTGARVARAGLVVISPRISL
;
A
#
# COMPACT_ATOMS: atom_id res chain seq x y z
N MET A 1 9.55 16.90 -3.53
CA MET A 1 8.66 16.31 -2.50
C MET A 1 9.04 14.84 -2.35
N LYS A 2 9.09 14.29 -1.13
CA LYS A 2 9.29 12.85 -0.94
C LYS A 2 8.03 12.11 -1.41
N GLN A 3 8.18 11.01 -2.14
CA GLN A 3 7.06 10.30 -2.76
C GLN A 3 6.46 9.29 -1.78
N SER A 4 5.26 9.55 -1.26
CA SER A 4 4.62 8.73 -0.24
C SER A 4 4.42 7.28 -0.71
N LEU A 5 4.70 6.32 0.18
CA LEU A 5 4.60 4.88 -0.05
C LEU A 5 3.49 4.29 0.82
N TYR A 6 2.51 3.66 0.19
CA TYR A 6 1.42 2.97 0.86
C TYR A 6 1.66 1.46 0.83
N LEU A 7 1.60 0.83 2.00
CA LEU A 7 1.83 -0.59 2.23
C LEU A 7 0.52 -1.26 2.64
N LEU A 8 -0.05 -2.07 1.76
CA LEU A 8 -1.39 -2.64 1.89
C LEU A 8 -1.35 -4.03 2.53
N ALA A 9 -1.87 -4.17 3.74
CA ALA A 9 -2.02 -5.46 4.39
C ALA A 9 -3.03 -6.38 3.66
N GLY A 10 -2.89 -7.69 3.85
CA GLY A 10 -3.87 -8.67 3.36
C GLY A 10 -5.12 -8.73 4.25
N LEU A 11 -6.15 -9.45 3.79
CA LEU A 11 -7.30 -9.77 4.65
C LEU A 11 -6.83 -10.57 5.88
N LEU A 12 -7.43 -10.29 7.05
CA LEU A 12 -7.07 -10.85 8.36
C LEU A 12 -5.72 -10.42 8.93
N CYS A 13 -4.96 -9.59 8.20
CA CYS A 13 -3.76 -8.94 8.70
C CYS A 13 -4.08 -7.48 9.04
N ASP A 14 -3.18 -6.86 9.81
CA ASP A 14 -3.17 -5.42 10.05
C ASP A 14 -1.80 -4.83 9.69
N GLU A 15 -1.61 -3.55 9.96
CA GLU A 15 -0.40 -2.79 9.63
C GLU A 15 0.89 -3.40 10.21
N ARG A 16 0.79 -4.23 11.28
CA ARG A 16 1.97 -4.78 11.96
C ARG A 16 2.82 -5.68 11.08
N VAL A 17 2.25 -6.26 10.03
CA VAL A 17 3.01 -7.07 9.06
C VAL A 17 4.08 -6.26 8.31
N TRP A 18 3.94 -4.93 8.32
CA TRP A 18 4.84 -4.00 7.64
C TRP A 18 5.85 -3.33 8.55
N ARG A 19 5.89 -3.67 9.85
CA ARG A 19 6.72 -2.96 10.83
C ARG A 19 8.20 -2.91 10.42
N ALA A 20 8.76 -4.01 9.93
CA ALA A 20 10.14 -4.05 9.46
C ALA A 20 10.39 -3.14 8.24
N GLN A 21 9.45 -3.08 7.30
CA GLN A 21 9.55 -2.23 6.11
C GLN A 21 9.35 -0.76 6.46
N PHE A 22 8.43 -0.45 7.37
CA PHE A 22 8.24 0.90 7.89
C PHE A 22 9.54 1.39 8.53
N ASP A 23 10.12 0.59 9.44
CA ASP A 23 11.35 0.94 10.15
C ASP A 23 12.51 1.20 9.18
N ALA A 24 12.62 0.41 8.11
CA ALA A 24 13.68 0.52 7.11
C ALA A 24 13.49 1.67 6.09
N LEU A 25 12.27 2.18 5.89
CA LEU A 25 11.95 3.09 4.80
C LEU A 25 11.49 4.48 5.27
N GLN A 26 11.08 4.64 6.53
CA GLN A 26 10.55 5.91 7.07
C GLN A 26 11.51 7.10 6.94
N ASP A 27 12.82 6.88 6.94
CA ASP A 27 13.81 7.95 6.77
C ASP A 27 13.91 8.40 5.31
N LEU A 28 13.64 7.49 4.37
CA LEU A 28 13.75 7.71 2.93
C LEU A 28 12.50 8.36 2.36
N THR A 29 11.32 7.95 2.83
CA THR A 29 10.04 8.45 2.35
C THR A 29 8.95 8.43 3.42
N GLU A 30 7.86 9.13 3.16
CA GLU A 30 6.66 9.04 3.97
C GLU A 30 5.98 7.68 3.74
N VAL A 31 5.88 6.86 4.77
CA VAL A 31 5.34 5.50 4.68
C VAL A 31 4.01 5.42 5.41
N HIS A 32 3.01 4.84 4.77
CA HIS A 32 1.69 4.58 5.34
C HIS A 32 1.39 3.09 5.25
N ALA A 33 1.19 2.43 6.39
CA ALA A 33 0.73 1.05 6.41
C ALA A 33 -0.79 1.01 6.64
N LEU A 34 -1.51 0.37 5.73
CA LEU A 34 -2.97 0.31 5.74
C LEU A 34 -3.46 -1.11 5.97
N ASP A 35 -4.39 -1.25 6.91
CA ASP A 35 -5.26 -2.40 7.03
C ASP A 35 -6.63 -2.13 6.38
N PHE A 36 -7.40 -3.21 6.21
CA PHE A 36 -8.71 -3.16 5.56
C PHE A 36 -9.84 -3.69 6.43
N ARG A 37 -9.72 -3.53 7.76
CA ARG A 37 -10.81 -3.83 8.68
C ARG A 37 -12.04 -3.01 8.29
N GLY A 38 -13.17 -3.70 8.15
CA GLY A 38 -14.43 -3.08 7.71
C GLY A 38 -14.62 -2.92 6.20
N CYS A 39 -13.62 -3.26 5.37
CA CYS A 39 -13.81 -3.33 3.92
C CYS A 39 -14.39 -4.69 3.53
N GLU A 40 -15.55 -4.70 2.89
CA GLU A 40 -16.26 -5.94 2.54
C GLU A 40 -15.77 -6.60 1.24
N ASN A 41 -15.07 -5.85 0.40
CA ASN A 41 -14.55 -6.33 -0.88
C ASN A 41 -13.34 -5.50 -1.37
N HIS A 42 -12.69 -5.98 -2.42
CA HIS A 42 -11.51 -5.33 -3.02
C HIS A 42 -11.73 -3.91 -3.57
N ILE A 43 -12.96 -3.54 -3.95
CA ILE A 43 -13.30 -2.22 -4.47
C ILE A 43 -13.33 -1.23 -3.31
N ALA A 44 -13.98 -1.61 -2.20
CA ALA A 44 -13.98 -0.81 -0.98
C ALA A 44 -12.55 -0.58 -0.45
N MET A 45 -11.70 -1.61 -0.52
CA MET A 45 -10.28 -1.49 -0.19
C MET A 45 -9.56 -0.47 -1.08
N ALA A 46 -9.74 -0.56 -2.42
CA ALA A 46 -9.14 0.37 -3.36
C ALA A 46 -9.62 1.82 -3.16
N GLN A 47 -10.93 2.01 -2.93
CA GLN A 47 -11.51 3.32 -2.66
C GLN A 47 -10.94 3.94 -1.39
N ARG A 48 -10.73 3.15 -0.34
CA ARG A 48 -10.09 3.62 0.90
C ARG A 48 -8.68 4.13 0.64
N VAL A 49 -7.86 3.39 -0.12
CA VAL A 49 -6.51 3.83 -0.48
C VAL A 49 -6.56 5.15 -1.25
N LEU A 50 -7.43 5.27 -2.26
CA LEU A 50 -7.53 6.47 -3.09
C LEU A 50 -8.07 7.70 -2.34
N ALA A 51 -8.88 7.50 -1.30
CA ALA A 51 -9.38 8.58 -0.45
C ALA A 51 -8.29 9.17 0.46
N GLU A 52 -7.31 8.35 0.84
CA GLU A 52 -6.22 8.72 1.76
C GLU A 52 -4.93 9.11 1.03
N ALA A 53 -4.76 8.69 -0.23
CA ALA A 53 -3.53 8.88 -1.00
C ALA A 53 -3.46 10.23 -1.73
N PRO A 54 -2.26 10.83 -1.83
CA PRO A 54 -2.03 12.02 -2.67
C PRO A 54 -2.17 11.68 -4.16
N VAL A 55 -2.15 12.71 -5.02
CA VAL A 55 -2.28 12.56 -6.49
C VAL A 55 -1.24 11.61 -7.08
N THR A 56 -0.02 11.58 -6.51
CA THR A 56 1.06 10.67 -6.91
C THR A 56 1.63 9.96 -5.69
N PHE A 57 1.67 8.64 -5.73
CA PHE A 57 2.17 7.80 -4.64
C PHE A 57 2.72 6.48 -5.18
N ALA A 58 3.55 5.81 -4.38
CA ALA A 58 3.96 4.44 -4.59
C ALA A 58 3.08 3.50 -3.77
N LEU A 59 2.84 2.29 -4.27
CA LEU A 59 1.95 1.32 -3.63
C LEU A 59 2.58 -0.08 -3.66
N ALA A 60 2.62 -0.74 -2.51
CA ALA A 60 2.96 -2.16 -2.40
C ALA A 60 1.89 -2.88 -1.59
N GLY A 61 1.67 -4.17 -1.85
CA GLY A 61 0.64 -4.93 -1.15
C GLY A 61 1.04 -6.37 -0.90
N HIS A 62 0.51 -6.95 0.17
CA HIS A 62 0.70 -8.34 0.56
C HIS A 62 -0.61 -9.13 0.39
N SER A 63 -0.54 -10.32 -0.21
CA SER A 63 -1.71 -11.21 -0.39
C SER A 63 -2.90 -10.51 -1.07
N THR A 64 -4.08 -10.42 -0.44
CA THR A 64 -5.23 -9.67 -0.99
C THR A 64 -4.91 -8.18 -1.18
N GLY A 65 -4.05 -7.61 -0.34
CA GLY A 65 -3.54 -6.26 -0.52
C GLY A 65 -2.79 -6.09 -1.85
N ALA A 66 -2.10 -7.13 -2.35
CA ALA A 66 -1.46 -7.10 -3.67
C ALA A 66 -2.49 -7.09 -4.82
N ARG A 67 -3.64 -7.75 -4.64
CA ARG A 67 -4.74 -7.74 -5.62
C ARG A 67 -5.39 -6.36 -5.71
N VAL A 68 -5.55 -5.70 -4.55
CA VAL A 68 -6.03 -4.30 -4.47
C VAL A 68 -5.00 -3.36 -5.06
N ALA A 69 -3.72 -3.54 -4.73
CA ALA A 69 -2.64 -2.76 -5.32
C ALA A 69 -2.69 -2.84 -6.84
N ARG A 70 -2.79 -4.05 -7.40
CA ARG A 70 -2.93 -4.28 -8.85
C ARG A 70 -4.16 -3.62 -9.46
N ALA A 71 -5.30 -3.60 -8.76
CA ALA A 71 -6.52 -2.94 -9.25
C ALA A 71 -6.41 -1.40 -9.23
N GLY A 72 -5.63 -0.84 -8.30
CA GLY A 72 -5.25 0.58 -8.28
C GLY A 72 -4.05 0.93 -9.17
N LEU A 73 -3.36 -0.07 -9.72
CA LEU A 73 -2.10 0.07 -10.44
C LEU A 73 -2.31 0.21 -11.96
N VAL A 74 -2.37 1.44 -12.43
CA VAL A 74 -1.35 1.87 -13.39
C VAL A 74 -0.16 2.32 -12.55
N VAL A 75 0.79 1.43 -12.27
CA VAL A 75 2.14 1.85 -11.82
C VAL A 75 3.13 1.42 -12.87
N ILE A 76 3.64 2.45 -13.53
CA ILE A 76 4.96 2.50 -14.13
C ILE A 76 5.96 2.27 -13.00
N SER A 77 6.45 1.04 -12.88
CA SER A 77 7.74 0.77 -12.23
C SER A 77 8.61 0.04 -13.26
N PRO A 78 9.51 0.74 -13.97
CA PRO A 78 10.60 0.06 -14.61
C PRO A 78 11.57 -0.31 -13.48
N ARG A 79 11.66 -1.61 -13.19
CA ARG A 79 12.66 -2.27 -12.35
C ARG A 79 12.38 -2.27 -10.84
N ILE A 80 11.91 -3.41 -10.38
CA ILE A 80 12.54 -4.08 -9.23
C ILE A 80 13.14 -5.37 -9.79
N SER A 81 14.46 -5.39 -9.93
CA SER A 81 15.26 -6.60 -10.14
C SER A 81 15.58 -7.20 -8.78
N LEU A 82 15.06 -8.39 -8.51
CA LEU A 82 15.76 -9.48 -7.83
C LEU A 82 15.28 -10.78 -8.47
#